data_AF-A0A1S9TBY7-F1
#
_entry.id   AF-A0A1S9TBY7-F1
#
_cell.length_a   1.000
_cell.length_b   1.000
_cell.length_c   1.000
_cell.angle_alpha   90.00
_cell.angle_beta   90.00
_cell.angle_gamma   90.00
#
_symmetry.space_group_name_H-M   'P 1'
#
loop_
_entity.id
_entity.type
_entity.pdbx_description
1 polymer ?
#
loop_
_entity_poly.entity_id
_entity_poly.type
_entity_poly.pdbx_seq_one_letter_code
_entity_poly.pdbx_strand_id
1 'polypeptide(L)'
;MAEILFVSEVSRVGGGARSSDNFDLDRAPSNAKNFRFVVESSLQPEEIPNIRFDIVDDISSASDKVLYSGVSNGYVGSVKRDRGVYIAYKSGATKPFKVKIYATV
;
A
#
# COMPACT_ATOMS: atom_id res chain seq x y z
N MET A 1 0.78 -22.69 10.18
CA MET A 1 0.59 -22.13 8.83
C MET A 1 0.13 -20.70 9.03
N ALA A 2 0.85 -19.72 8.47
CA ALA A 2 0.39 -18.33 8.53
C ALA A 2 -0.62 -18.12 7.40
N GLU A 3 -1.83 -17.67 7.74
CA GLU A 3 -2.87 -17.43 6.74
C GLU A 3 -2.68 -16.00 6.19
N ILE A 4 -2.74 -15.87 4.87
CA ILE A 4 -2.54 -14.62 4.14
C ILE A 4 -3.90 -14.15 3.66
N LEU A 5 -4.41 -13.07 4.24
CA LEU A 5 -5.72 -12.53 3.92
C LEU A 5 -5.59 -11.26 3.10
N PHE A 6 -6.28 -11.21 1.97
CA PHE A 6 -6.37 -10.01 1.16
C PHE A 6 -7.14 -8.92 1.92
N VAL A 7 -6.50 -7.77 2.12
CA VAL A 7 -7.05 -6.64 2.89
C VAL A 7 -7.63 -5.61 1.92
N SER A 8 -6.83 -5.18 0.94
CA SER A 8 -7.26 -4.21 -0.06
C SER A 8 -6.37 -4.23 -1.30
N GLU A 9 -6.91 -3.71 -2.40
CA GLU A 9 -6.18 -3.37 -3.62
C GLU A 9 -6.40 -1.88 -3.91
N VAL A 10 -5.33 -1.22 -4.34
CA VAL A 10 -5.38 0.18 -4.73
C VAL A 10 -4.56 0.38 -5.99
N SER A 11 -5.14 1.09 -6.96
CA SER A 11 -4.52 1.38 -8.24
C SER A 11 -3.94 2.79 -8.27
N ARG A 12 -2.78 2.94 -8.89
CA ARG A 12 -2.29 4.24 -9.35
C ARG A 12 -2.36 4.29 -10.86
N VAL A 13 -3.28 5.10 -11.38
CA VAL A 13 -3.33 5.47 -12.79
C VAL A 13 -2.26 6.54 -13.05
N GLY A 14 -1.48 6.40 -14.12
CA GLY A 14 -0.31 7.25 -14.37
C GLY A 14 -0.65 8.75 -14.41
N GLY A 15 0.21 9.59 -13.82
CA GLY A 15 0.11 11.06 -13.84
C GLY A 15 -0.20 11.73 -12.50
N GLY A 16 -0.73 11.02 -11.50
CA GLY A 16 -1.06 11.57 -10.18
C GLY A 16 -0.02 11.26 -9.08
N ALA A 17 0.14 12.16 -8.10
CA ALA A 17 0.97 11.92 -6.90
C ALA A 17 0.32 10.95 -5.90
N ARG A 18 -1.00 10.72 -6.02
CA ARG A 18 -1.79 9.83 -5.16
C ARG A 18 -2.47 8.70 -5.94
N SER A 19 -2.93 7.66 -5.25
CA SER A 19 -3.80 6.62 -5.82
C SER A 19 -5.13 7.17 -6.33
N SER A 20 -5.80 6.42 -7.22
CA SER A 20 -7.14 6.79 -7.70
C SER A 20 -8.19 6.79 -6.59
N ASP A 21 -8.01 5.87 -5.65
CA ASP A 21 -8.99 5.57 -4.60
C ASP A 21 -8.30 5.48 -3.24
N ASN A 22 -9.10 5.69 -2.20
CA ASN A 22 -8.74 5.41 -0.82
C ASN A 22 -9.10 3.95 -0.50
N PHE A 23 -8.44 3.39 0.51
CA PHE A 23 -8.68 2.03 0.98
C PHE A 23 -8.60 1.93 2.50
N ASP A 24 -9.07 0.81 3.05
CA ASP A 24 -9.10 0.58 4.49
C ASP A 24 -8.11 -0.52 4.89
N LEU A 25 -7.34 -0.26 5.96
CA LEU A 25 -6.46 -1.24 6.61
C LEU A 25 -7.11 -1.91 7.82
N ASP A 26 -8.23 -1.38 8.31
CA ASP A 26 -8.93 -1.90 9.48
C ASP A 26 -9.69 -3.21 9.22
N ARG A 27 -9.88 -3.58 7.95
CA ARG A 27 -10.51 -4.85 7.53
C ARG A 27 -9.68 -6.08 7.85
N ALA A 28 -8.43 -5.88 8.27
CA ALA A 28 -7.56 -6.95 8.70
C ALA A 28 -8.08 -7.63 9.99
N PRO A 29 -7.97 -8.97 10.10
CA PRO A 29 -8.36 -9.69 11.30
C PRO A 29 -7.73 -9.13 12.58
N SER A 30 -8.40 -9.34 13.71
CA SER A 30 -7.90 -8.92 15.02
C SER A 30 -6.57 -9.58 15.39
N ASN A 31 -6.35 -10.83 14.96
CA ASN A 31 -5.12 -11.60 15.16
C ASN A 31 -4.03 -11.35 14.11
N ALA A 32 -4.19 -10.37 13.20
CA ALA A 32 -3.15 -10.01 12.24
C ALA A 32 -1.87 -9.56 12.95
N LYS A 33 -0.74 -10.14 12.55
CA LYS A 33 0.59 -9.84 13.08
C LYS A 33 1.29 -8.77 12.26
N ASN A 34 1.24 -8.90 10.94
CA ASN A 34 1.92 -8.00 10.00
C ASN A 34 1.08 -7.73 8.76
N PHE A 35 1.36 -6.61 8.08
CA PHE A 35 0.96 -6.39 6.69
C PHE A 35 2.11 -6.63 5.74
N ARG A 36 1.79 -7.24 4.60
CA ARG A 36 2.67 -7.41 3.46
C ARG A 36 2.08 -6.66 2.26
N PHE A 37 2.91 -5.85 1.62
CA PHE A 37 2.54 -5.07 0.44
C PHE A 37 3.15 -5.71 -0.79
N VAL A 38 2.34 -5.98 -1.80
CA VAL A 38 2.75 -6.60 -3.06
C VAL A 38 2.38 -5.68 -4.19
N VAL A 39 3.35 -5.38 -5.05
CA VAL A 39 3.14 -4.50 -6.20
C VAL A 39 2.90 -5.35 -7.44
N GLU A 40 1.80 -5.08 -8.13
CA GLU A 40 1.49 -5.65 -9.44
C GLU A 40 1.54 -4.56 -10.51
N SER A 41 2.40 -4.73 -11.50
CA SER A 41 2.54 -3.78 -12.60
C SER A 41 2.90 -4.51 -13.89
N SER A 42 2.68 -3.86 -15.04
CA SER A 42 3.13 -4.30 -16.37
C SER A 42 4.57 -3.85 -16.71
N LEU A 43 5.32 -3.44 -15.68
CA LEU A 43 6.75 -3.20 -15.75
C LEU A 43 7.52 -4.52 -15.80
N GLN A 44 8.80 -4.45 -16.19
CA GLN A 44 9.67 -5.62 -16.12
C GLN A 44 9.83 -6.06 -14.65
N PRO A 45 9.95 -7.37 -14.36
CA PRO A 45 10.08 -7.87 -12.99
C PRO A 45 11.20 -7.20 -12.17
N GLU A 46 12.28 -6.79 -12.82
CA GLU A 46 13.44 -6.13 -12.22
C GLU A 46 13.16 -4.66 -11.86
N GLU A 47 12.15 -4.04 -12.47
CA GLU A 47 11.73 -2.67 -12.21
C GLU A 47 10.74 -2.59 -11.04
N ILE A 48 9.97 -3.65 -10.78
CA ILE A 48 8.95 -3.68 -9.71
C ILE A 48 9.53 -3.34 -8.31
N PRO A 49 10.70 -3.87 -7.91
CA PRO A 49 11.32 -3.51 -6.62
C PRO A 49 11.76 -2.04 -6.52
N ASN A 50 11.93 -1.33 -7.64
CA ASN A 50 12.32 0.08 -7.64
C ASN A 50 11.16 1.02 -7.34
N ILE A 51 9.92 0.53 -7.40
CA ILE A 51 8.72 1.31 -7.10
C ILE A 51 8.70 1.63 -5.60
N ARG A 52 8.66 2.93 -5.28
CA ARG A 52 8.58 3.47 -3.91
C ARG A 52 7.32 4.30 -3.73
N PHE A 53 6.67 4.06 -2.61
CA PHE A 53 5.48 4.81 -2.21
C PHE A 53 5.33 4.84 -0.69
N ASP A 54 4.57 5.81 -0.22
CA ASP A 54 4.13 5.90 1.17
C ASP A 54 2.65 5.53 1.25
N ILE A 55 2.22 5.09 2.42
CA ILE A 55 0.82 4.89 2.77
C ILE A 55 0.46 6.01 3.75
N VAL A 56 -0.57 6.77 3.39
CA VAL A 56 -0.88 8.03 4.04
C VAL A 56 -2.34 8.03 4.45
N ASP A 57 -2.62 8.52 5.66
CA ASP A 57 -3.95 8.73 6.17
C ASP A 57 -4.53 10.05 5.63
N ASP A 58 -5.74 9.99 5.05
CA ASP A 58 -6.46 11.14 4.46
C ASP A 58 -7.25 11.86 5.56
N ILE A 59 -6.53 12.68 6.36
CA ILE A 59 -7.14 13.39 7.48
C ILE A 59 -7.62 14.76 7.00
N SER A 60 -8.93 14.88 6.78
CA SER A 60 -9.59 16.13 6.34
C SER A 60 -9.35 17.38 7.21
N SER A 61 -8.87 17.24 8.46
CA SER A 61 -8.75 18.34 9.43
C SER A 61 -7.34 18.58 9.99
N ALA A 62 -6.32 17.84 9.53
CA ALA A 62 -4.94 17.97 10.00
C ALA A 62 -3.94 17.63 8.89
N SER A 63 -2.64 17.75 9.16
CA SER A 63 -1.62 17.26 8.23
C SER A 63 -1.69 15.74 8.11
N ASP A 64 -1.83 15.28 6.88
CA ASP A 64 -1.76 13.87 6.48
C ASP A 64 -0.65 13.11 7.21
N LYS A 65 -1.02 11.99 7.83
CA LYS A 65 -0.10 11.17 8.61
C LYS A 65 0.44 10.04 7.75
N VAL A 66 1.76 9.96 7.63
CA VAL A 66 2.42 8.82 6.97
C VAL A 66 2.37 7.61 7.89
N LEU A 67 1.57 6.61 7.50
CA LEU A 67 1.48 5.32 8.19
C LEU A 67 2.65 4.41 7.82
N TYR A 68 3.05 4.37 6.56
CA TYR A 68 4.24 3.64 6.13
C TYR A 68 5.00 4.50 5.14
N SER A 69 6.32 4.57 5.30
CA SER A 69 7.18 5.34 4.42
C SER A 69 8.15 4.42 3.67
N GLY A 70 8.44 4.74 2.41
CA GLY A 70 9.42 4.02 1.60
C GLY A 70 9.02 2.58 1.26
N VAL A 71 7.71 2.30 1.25
CA VAL A 71 7.13 1.00 0.92
C VAL A 71 7.53 0.62 -0.51
N SER A 72 7.83 -0.66 -0.68
CA SER A 72 8.18 -1.26 -1.97
C SER A 72 7.60 -2.66 -2.05
N ASN A 73 7.76 -3.31 -3.21
CA ASN A 73 7.29 -4.68 -3.37
C ASN A 73 7.88 -5.62 -2.30
N GLY A 74 7.00 -6.37 -1.64
CA GLY A 74 7.36 -7.32 -0.59
C GLY A 74 7.60 -6.70 0.78
N TYR A 75 7.42 -5.39 0.94
CA TYR A 75 7.56 -4.72 2.23
C TYR A 75 6.65 -5.35 3.29
N VAL A 76 7.19 -5.53 4.49
CA VAL A 76 6.47 -6.04 5.66
C VAL A 76 6.50 -4.99 6.76
N GLY A 77 5.32 -4.64 7.28
CA GLY A 77 5.17 -3.68 8.36
C GLY A 77 4.28 -4.21 9.49
N SER A 78 4.41 -3.63 10.68
CA SER A 78 3.51 -3.86 11.81
C SER A 78 2.07 -3.50 11.44
N VAL A 79 1.06 -4.20 11.93
CA VAL A 79 -0.35 -3.87 11.65
C VAL A 79 -0.71 -2.47 12.16
N LYS A 80 -1.20 -1.62 11.26
CA LYS A 80 -1.79 -0.31 11.56
C LYS A 80 -3.22 -0.30 11.05
N ARG A 81 -4.20 -0.17 11.95
CA ARG A 81 -5.62 -0.16 11.58
C ARG A 81 -6.07 1.27 11.36
N ASP A 82 -6.44 1.57 10.12
CA ASP A 82 -6.90 2.89 9.70
C ASP A 82 -7.86 2.77 8.51
N ARG A 83 -8.64 3.82 8.25
CA ARG A 83 -9.66 3.87 7.18
C ARG A 83 -9.42 5.05 6.25
N GLY A 84 -9.78 4.89 4.99
CA GLY A 84 -9.65 5.99 4.03
C GLY A 84 -8.20 6.37 3.71
N VAL A 85 -7.24 5.46 3.89
CA VAL A 85 -5.84 5.70 3.56
C VAL A 85 -5.61 5.66 2.05
N TYR A 86 -4.57 6.34 1.57
CA TYR A 86 -4.21 6.36 0.15
C TYR A 86 -2.72 6.09 -0.05
N ILE A 87 -2.34 5.79 -1.29
CA ILE A 87 -0.93 5.63 -1.68
C ILE A 87 -0.40 6.97 -2.16
N ALA A 88 0.64 7.48 -1.51
CA ALA A 88 1.42 8.61 -1.99
C ALA A 88 2.65 8.10 -2.76
N TYR A 89 2.69 8.33 -4.06
CA TYR A 89 3.81 7.90 -4.89
C TYR A 89 5.08 8.70 -4.60
N LYS A 90 6.24 8.03 -4.62
CA LYS A 90 7.56 8.68 -4.53
C LYS A 90 8.34 8.55 -5.83
N SER A 91 8.67 7.34 -6.25
CA SER A 91 9.60 7.11 -7.36
C SER A 91 9.52 5.70 -7.95
N GLY A 92 10.16 5.49 -9.10
CA GLY A 92 10.41 4.18 -9.69
C GLY A 92 9.29 3.58 -10.53
N ALA A 93 8.13 4.22 -10.66
CA ALA A 93 7.05 3.75 -11.52
C ALA A 93 6.98 4.58 -12.81
N THR A 94 7.35 3.97 -13.94
CA THR A 94 7.19 4.56 -15.29
C THR A 94 5.85 4.18 -15.94
N LYS A 95 5.12 3.23 -15.34
CA LYS A 95 3.78 2.78 -15.74
C LYS A 95 2.83 2.72 -14.54
N PRO A 96 1.51 2.66 -14.75
CA PRO A 96 0.53 2.36 -13.71
C PRO A 96 0.88 1.07 -12.95
N PHE A 97 0.59 1.05 -11.65
CA PHE A 97 0.75 -0.14 -10.81
C PHE A 97 -0.39 -0.24 -9.81
N LYS A 98 -0.59 -1.46 -9.32
CA LYS A 98 -1.51 -1.81 -8.25
C LYS A 98 -0.72 -2.25 -7.04
N VAL A 99 -1.25 -1.98 -5.85
CA VAL A 99 -0.71 -2.52 -4.60
C VAL A 99 -1.79 -3.38 -3.96
N LYS A 100 -1.44 -4.64 -3.73
CA LYS A 100 -2.23 -5.58 -2.95
C LYS A 100 -1.66 -5.66 -1.54
N ILE A 101 -2.54 -5.55 -0.56
CA ILE A 101 -2.18 -5.55 0.84
C ILE A 101 -2.70 -6.83 1.45
N TYR A 102 -1.82 -7.53 2.15
CA TYR A 102 -2.15 -8.79 2.79
C TYR A 102 -1.89 -8.73 4.29
N ALA A 103 -2.81 -9.26 5.09
CA ALA A 103 -2.61 -9.52 6.51
C ALA A 103 -2.03 -10.91 6.68
N THR A 104 -0.98 -11.04 7.51
CA THR A 104 -0.47 -12.33 7.95
C THR A 104 -0.96 -12.58 9.39
N VAL A 105 -1.68 -13.68 9.61
CA VAL A 105 -2.16 -14.11 10.95
C VAL A 105 -1.37 -15.31 11.48
#